data_AF-A0A813ASA5-F1
#
_entry.id   AF-A0A813ASA5-F1
#
_cell.length_a   1.000
_cell.length_b   1.000
_cell.length_c   1.000
_cell.angle_alpha   90.00
_cell.angle_beta   90.00
_cell.angle_gamma   90.00
#
_symmetry.space_group_name_H-M   'P 1'
#
loop_
_entity.id
_entity.type
_entity.pdbx_description
1 polymer ?
#
loop_
_entity_poly.entity_id
_entity_poly.type
_entity_poly.pdbx_seq_one_letter_code
_entity_poly.pdbx_strand_id
1 'polypeptide(L)'
;CMLKIIGDNKHPAPMAVEFVRKLQAFHQASQAAAMPDALQQACQLLNDLQGVCENLDGGDFGPPARELLQRLEKVIDAKGKQWVQRLITEKGGEAAACVAREVLKTPTPFLDGCIGTIAMTYDASAQNIDEVDTTAAAESFTALAALMPLFAKLCSVQQEFLPPEKVTSCDRFVTKITAVMAELLGGFNNSIGQLKQLAEKYRPVRGAAAKWEMEPVKWMFTGDSDVDADTQIMLELRSELIEMCKGAEKVIAIGTGARIAEPFKALCDQATALCKDMKDLRQDVALSVGTMMAADVLLNPKHTNPKATIEKSMRFVTSTLGVTHADLENISPKLTSQLAQFKDEPSDKKRAKPAEPKPGKSSSHLVRFWHGHVSDLWSVSESVSD
;
A
#
# COMPACT_ATOMS: atom_id res chain seq x y z
N CYS A 1 -7.11 -13.03 -49.63
CA CYS A 1 -8.21 -12.29 -48.98
C CYS A 1 -8.00 -10.77 -49.08
N MET A 2 -6.96 -10.19 -48.48
CA MET A 2 -6.65 -8.75 -48.61
C MET A 2 -6.54 -8.25 -50.06
N LEU A 3 -5.87 -8.99 -50.94
CA LEU A 3 -5.83 -8.70 -52.38
C LEU A 3 -7.22 -8.66 -53.04
N LYS A 4 -8.19 -9.42 -52.52
CA LYS A 4 -9.58 -9.43 -53.00
C LYS A 4 -10.34 -8.20 -52.46
N ILE A 5 -10.17 -7.90 -51.18
CA ILE A 5 -10.68 -6.68 -50.51
C ILE A 5 -10.19 -5.41 -51.22
N ILE A 6 -8.94 -5.39 -51.65
CA ILE A 6 -8.29 -4.24 -52.31
C ILE A 6 -8.62 -4.22 -53.81
N GLY A 7 -8.67 -5.37 -54.48
CA GLY A 7 -8.98 -5.49 -55.91
C GLY A 7 -10.43 -5.17 -56.27
N ASP A 8 -11.36 -5.37 -55.34
CA ASP A 8 -12.78 -5.02 -55.53
C ASP A 8 -13.06 -3.51 -55.30
N ASN A 9 -12.06 -2.75 -54.83
CA ASN A 9 -12.17 -1.32 -54.52
C ASN A 9 -11.59 -0.48 -55.67
N LYS A 10 -12.42 0.32 -56.36
CA LYS A 10 -12.00 1.08 -57.58
C LYS A 10 -10.89 2.12 -57.32
N HIS A 11 -10.67 2.51 -56.06
CA HIS A 11 -9.60 3.38 -55.60
C HIS A 11 -9.02 2.87 -54.28
N PRO A 12 -8.09 1.90 -54.30
CA PRO A 12 -7.52 1.39 -53.06
C PRO A 12 -6.68 2.49 -52.39
N ALA A 13 -6.87 2.68 -51.08
CA ALA A 13 -6.08 3.63 -50.31
C ALA A 13 -4.58 3.31 -50.49
N PRO A 14 -3.70 4.30 -50.70
CA PRO A 14 -2.26 4.09 -50.94
C PRO A 14 -1.59 3.18 -49.90
N MET A 15 -2.01 3.26 -48.63
CA MET A 15 -1.52 2.39 -47.56
C MET A 15 -1.84 0.91 -47.76
N ALA A 16 -3.00 0.59 -48.34
CA ALA A 16 -3.39 -0.80 -48.58
C ALA A 16 -2.55 -1.46 -49.68
N VAL A 17 -2.15 -0.68 -50.69
CA VAL A 17 -1.24 -1.11 -51.77
C VAL A 17 0.17 -1.33 -51.23
N GLU A 18 0.69 -0.41 -50.42
CA GLU A 18 1.98 -0.55 -49.74
C GLU A 18 2.01 -1.79 -48.84
N PHE A 19 0.93 -2.02 -48.08
CA PHE A 19 0.80 -3.20 -47.22
C PHE A 19 0.83 -4.51 -48.01
N VAL A 20 0.09 -4.60 -49.11
CA VAL A 20 0.10 -5.80 -49.98
C VAL A 20 1.49 -6.08 -50.51
N ARG A 21 2.23 -5.03 -50.91
CA ARG A 21 3.61 -5.18 -51.38
C ARG A 21 4.52 -5.74 -50.27
N LYS A 22 4.39 -5.23 -49.05
CA LYS A 22 5.11 -5.74 -47.88
C LYS A 22 4.74 -7.20 -47.57
N LEU A 23 3.47 -7.57 -47.67
CA LEU A 23 2.99 -8.93 -47.46
C LEU A 23 3.54 -9.91 -48.51
N GLN A 24 3.59 -9.50 -49.78
CA GLN A 24 4.17 -10.31 -50.86
C GLN A 24 5.68 -10.49 -50.68
N ALA A 25 6.40 -9.41 -50.34
CA ALA A 25 7.83 -9.47 -50.04
C ALA A 25 8.12 -10.41 -48.86
N PHE A 26 7.30 -10.34 -47.80
CA PHE A 26 7.38 -11.26 -46.67
C PHE A 26 7.11 -12.70 -47.08
N HIS A 27 6.08 -12.99 -47.88
CA HIS A 27 5.80 -14.36 -48.31
C HIS A 27 6.99 -14.97 -49.07
N GLN A 28 7.64 -14.19 -49.94
CA GLN A 28 8.83 -14.61 -50.66
C GLN A 28 10.05 -14.81 -49.74
N ALA A 29 10.27 -13.89 -48.79
CA ALA A 29 11.39 -13.97 -47.85
C ALA A 29 11.22 -15.08 -46.80
N SER A 30 10.00 -15.29 -46.31
CA SER A 30 9.68 -16.23 -45.23
C SER A 30 9.92 -17.69 -45.57
N GLN A 31 9.97 -18.05 -46.85
CA GLN A 31 10.27 -19.42 -47.30
C GLN A 31 11.76 -19.78 -47.16
N ALA A 32 12.65 -18.78 -47.09
CA ALA A 32 14.10 -18.96 -47.00
C ALA A 32 14.71 -18.41 -45.71
N ALA A 33 13.98 -17.58 -44.96
CA ALA A 33 14.46 -16.93 -43.75
C ALA A 33 14.52 -17.89 -42.55
N ALA A 34 15.49 -17.65 -41.67
CA ALA A 34 15.49 -18.27 -40.34
C ALA A 34 14.25 -17.81 -39.56
N MET A 35 13.75 -18.68 -38.68
CA MET A 35 12.54 -18.42 -37.88
C MET A 35 12.53 -17.06 -37.15
N PRO A 36 13.64 -16.56 -36.54
CA PRO A 36 13.66 -15.28 -35.83
C PRO A 36 13.35 -14.10 -36.76
N ASP A 37 13.98 -14.06 -37.94
CA ASP A 37 13.81 -12.99 -38.92
C ASP A 37 12.39 -12.98 -39.50
N ALA A 38 11.83 -14.17 -39.77
CA ALA A 38 10.46 -14.32 -40.22
C ALA A 38 9.45 -13.86 -39.14
N LEU A 39 9.70 -14.16 -37.86
CA LEU A 39 8.86 -13.73 -36.75
C LEU A 39 8.87 -12.20 -36.57
N GLN A 40 10.05 -11.57 -36.65
CA GLN A 40 10.18 -10.12 -36.56
C GLN A 40 9.41 -9.42 -37.68
N GLN A 41 9.58 -9.88 -38.92
CA GLN A 41 8.86 -9.33 -40.07
C GLN A 41 7.35 -9.55 -39.96
N ALA A 42 6.91 -10.69 -39.44
CA ALA A 42 5.50 -10.97 -39.22
C ALA A 42 4.88 -10.05 -38.15
N CYS A 43 5.59 -9.76 -37.05
CA CYS A 43 5.12 -8.81 -36.03
C CYS A 43 5.00 -7.39 -36.60
N GLN A 44 5.97 -6.96 -37.41
CA GLN A 44 5.89 -5.66 -38.09
C GLN A 44 4.69 -5.57 -39.03
N LEU A 45 4.43 -6.65 -39.80
CA LEU A 45 3.24 -6.73 -40.66
C LEU A 45 1.94 -6.70 -39.87
N LEU A 46 1.88 -7.30 -38.69
CA LEU A 46 0.69 -7.24 -37.85
C LEU A 46 0.40 -5.79 -37.40
N ASN A 47 1.41 -5.06 -36.96
CA ASN A 47 1.28 -3.65 -36.57
C ASN A 47 0.85 -2.77 -37.75
N ASP A 48 1.47 -2.97 -38.92
CA ASP A 48 1.08 -2.28 -40.15
C ASP A 48 -0.39 -2.59 -40.52
N LEU A 49 -0.84 -3.84 -40.35
CA LEU A 49 -2.23 -4.24 -40.60
C LEU A 49 -3.20 -3.63 -39.59
N GLN A 50 -2.82 -3.52 -38.32
CA GLN A 50 -3.63 -2.90 -37.28
C GLN A 50 -3.89 -1.42 -37.61
N GLY A 51 -2.85 -0.68 -38.00
CA GLY A 51 -3.00 0.70 -38.46
C GLY A 51 -3.87 0.83 -39.71
N VAL A 52 -3.86 -0.15 -40.61
CA VAL A 52 -4.78 -0.19 -41.76
C VAL A 52 -6.22 -0.45 -41.29
N CYS A 53 -6.45 -1.35 -40.33
CA CYS A 53 -7.79 -1.68 -39.82
C CYS A 53 -8.44 -0.49 -39.10
N GLU A 54 -7.70 0.24 -38.28
CA GLU A 54 -8.20 1.44 -37.57
C GLU A 54 -8.71 2.52 -38.54
N ASN A 55 -8.13 2.61 -39.73
CA ASN A 55 -8.55 3.54 -40.78
C ASN A 55 -9.73 3.03 -41.65
N LEU A 56 -10.10 1.75 -41.50
CA LEU A 56 -11.18 1.10 -42.28
C LEU A 56 -12.45 0.87 -41.45
N ASP A 57 -12.44 1.20 -40.16
CA ASP A 57 -13.51 0.92 -39.19
C ASP A 57 -14.86 1.62 -39.45
N GLY A 58 -14.96 2.45 -40.49
CA GLY A 58 -16.19 3.10 -40.93
C GLY A 58 -16.88 2.48 -42.17
N GLY A 59 -16.37 1.39 -42.75
CA GLY A 59 -16.91 0.79 -43.98
C GLY A 59 -17.07 -0.73 -43.95
N ASP A 60 -17.68 -1.30 -45.00
CA ASP A 60 -18.00 -2.75 -45.15
C ASP A 60 -16.78 -3.69 -45.04
N PHE A 61 -15.57 -3.14 -45.11
CA PHE A 61 -14.31 -3.88 -45.07
C PHE A 61 -13.67 -3.97 -43.67
N GLY A 62 -14.18 -3.24 -42.67
CA GLY A 62 -13.68 -3.26 -41.30
C GLY A 62 -13.76 -4.65 -40.64
N PRO A 63 -14.94 -5.31 -40.60
CA PRO A 63 -15.08 -6.61 -39.94
C PRO A 63 -14.18 -7.73 -40.54
N PRO A 64 -14.10 -7.91 -41.87
CA PRO A 64 -13.19 -8.90 -42.47
C PRO A 64 -11.71 -8.60 -42.24
N ALA A 65 -11.31 -7.33 -42.20
CA ALA A 65 -9.93 -6.93 -41.91
C ALA A 65 -9.56 -7.24 -40.45
N ARG A 66 -10.46 -6.97 -39.50
CA ARG A 66 -10.29 -7.35 -38.08
C ARG A 66 -10.22 -8.87 -37.88
N GLU A 67 -11.05 -9.65 -38.57
CA GLU A 67 -10.98 -11.11 -38.50
C GLU A 67 -9.62 -11.62 -38.99
N LEU A 68 -9.11 -11.07 -40.09
CA LEU A 68 -7.79 -11.41 -40.61
C LEU A 68 -6.67 -11.02 -39.65
N LEU A 69 -6.76 -9.84 -39.04
CA LEU A 69 -5.82 -9.37 -38.02
C LEU A 69 -5.75 -10.37 -36.85
N GLN A 70 -6.90 -10.76 -36.29
CA GLN A 70 -6.97 -11.72 -35.18
C GLN A 70 -6.41 -13.10 -35.57
N ARG A 71 -6.65 -13.56 -36.80
CA ARG A 71 -6.09 -14.83 -37.28
C ARG A 71 -4.58 -14.76 -37.43
N LEU A 72 -4.06 -13.65 -37.93
CA LEU A 72 -2.62 -13.44 -38.10
C LEU A 72 -1.94 -13.35 -36.72
N GLU A 73 -2.51 -12.58 -35.80
CA GLU A 73 -2.06 -12.46 -34.41
C GLU A 73 -1.95 -13.85 -33.75
N LYS A 74 -2.99 -14.68 -33.82
CA LYS A 74 -2.97 -16.05 -33.28
C LYS A 74 -1.85 -16.92 -33.85
N VAL A 75 -1.56 -16.80 -35.15
CA VAL A 75 -0.49 -17.58 -35.79
C VAL A 75 0.89 -17.08 -35.33
N ILE A 76 1.08 -15.76 -35.28
CA ILE A 76 2.30 -15.13 -34.78
C ILE A 76 2.54 -15.52 -33.34
N ASP A 77 1.52 -15.43 -32.48
CA ASP A 77 1.59 -15.79 -31.07
C ASP A 77 1.95 -17.26 -30.89
N ALA A 78 1.32 -18.18 -31.62
CA ALA A 78 1.62 -19.60 -31.55
C ALA A 78 3.06 -19.92 -31.98
N LYS A 79 3.54 -19.30 -33.07
CA LYS A 79 4.90 -19.51 -33.57
C LYS A 79 5.95 -18.84 -32.69
N GLY A 80 5.66 -17.63 -32.21
CA GLY A 80 6.51 -16.89 -31.29
C GLY A 80 6.65 -17.63 -29.97
N LYS A 81 5.55 -18.15 -29.41
CA LYS A 81 5.56 -19.02 -28.23
C LYS A 81 6.50 -20.22 -28.40
N GLN A 82 6.36 -20.97 -29.50
CA GLN A 82 7.21 -22.13 -29.78
C GLN A 82 8.69 -21.77 -29.97
N TRP A 83 8.98 -20.59 -30.51
CA TRP A 83 10.35 -20.11 -30.67
C TRP A 83 10.96 -19.74 -29.33
N VAL A 84 10.25 -18.90 -28.57
CA VAL A 84 10.67 -18.44 -27.25
C VAL A 84 10.89 -19.61 -26.30
N GLN A 85 9.98 -20.61 -26.28
CA GLN A 85 10.15 -21.83 -25.49
C GLN A 85 11.43 -22.60 -25.83
N ARG A 86 11.76 -22.74 -27.12
CA ARG A 86 13.04 -23.35 -27.55
C ARG A 86 14.23 -22.52 -27.10
N LEU A 87 14.12 -21.20 -27.19
CA LEU A 87 15.16 -20.28 -26.77
C LEU A 87 15.49 -20.42 -25.27
N ILE A 88 14.47 -20.60 -24.43
CA ILE A 88 14.64 -20.88 -22.99
C ILE A 88 15.43 -22.17 -22.79
N THR A 89 15.09 -23.24 -23.52
CA THR A 89 15.79 -24.53 -23.41
C THR A 89 17.25 -24.43 -23.87
N GLU A 90 17.54 -23.66 -24.91
CA GLU A 90 18.87 -23.54 -25.51
C GLU A 90 19.81 -22.61 -24.73
N LYS A 91 19.29 -21.51 -24.17
CA LYS A 91 20.10 -20.41 -23.61
C LYS A 91 19.83 -20.12 -22.13
N GLY A 92 18.78 -20.69 -21.54
CA GLY A 92 18.29 -20.32 -20.22
C GLY A 92 17.41 -19.05 -20.24
N GLY A 93 16.68 -18.79 -19.15
CA GLY A 93 15.62 -17.78 -19.10
C GLY A 93 16.09 -16.34 -19.39
N GLU A 94 17.11 -15.85 -18.67
CA GLU A 94 17.59 -14.47 -18.81
C GLU A 94 18.14 -14.18 -20.22
N ALA A 95 19.04 -15.03 -20.71
CA ALA A 95 19.59 -14.90 -22.05
C ALA A 95 18.52 -15.06 -23.13
N ALA A 96 17.53 -15.93 -22.92
CA ALA A 96 16.41 -16.06 -23.83
C ALA A 96 15.56 -14.79 -23.88
N ALA A 97 15.24 -14.17 -22.73
CA ALA A 97 14.48 -12.93 -22.70
C ALA A 97 15.23 -11.78 -23.39
N CYS A 98 16.55 -11.66 -23.17
CA CYS A 98 17.38 -10.64 -23.82
C CYS A 98 17.37 -10.79 -25.34
N VAL A 99 17.69 -11.99 -25.85
CA VAL A 99 17.70 -12.29 -27.29
C VAL A 99 16.30 -12.12 -27.90
N ALA A 100 15.24 -12.52 -27.19
CA ALA A 100 13.88 -12.34 -27.68
C ALA A 100 13.50 -10.86 -27.83
N ARG A 101 13.93 -9.97 -26.91
CA ARG A 101 13.71 -8.52 -27.03
C ARG A 101 14.51 -7.89 -28.16
N GLU A 102 15.73 -8.37 -28.41
CA GLU A 102 16.57 -7.86 -29.50
C GLU A 102 15.98 -8.19 -30.88
N VAL A 103 15.46 -9.41 -31.03
CA VAL A 103 14.85 -9.89 -32.28
C VAL A 103 13.43 -9.31 -32.45
N LEU A 104 12.57 -9.45 -31.45
CA LEU A 104 11.18 -8.99 -31.49
C LEU A 104 11.10 -7.55 -31.00
N LYS A 105 11.51 -6.60 -31.85
CA LYS A 105 11.50 -5.16 -31.53
C LYS A 105 10.10 -4.61 -31.24
N THR A 106 9.07 -5.19 -31.85
CA THR A 106 7.67 -4.79 -31.67
C THR A 106 6.81 -6.05 -31.49
N PRO A 107 6.94 -6.75 -30.36
CA PRO A 107 6.21 -7.99 -30.11
C PRO A 107 4.70 -7.71 -29.98
N THR A 108 3.88 -8.74 -30.22
CA THR A 108 2.46 -8.69 -29.86
C THR A 108 2.32 -8.55 -28.34
N PRO A 109 1.20 -8.03 -27.81
CA PRO A 109 0.99 -7.95 -26.36
C PRO A 109 1.11 -9.30 -25.66
N PHE A 110 0.72 -10.38 -26.33
CA PHE A 110 0.92 -11.75 -25.85
C PHE A 110 2.40 -12.08 -25.72
N LEU A 111 3.18 -11.94 -26.81
CA LEU A 111 4.61 -12.26 -26.84
C LEU A 111 5.44 -11.36 -25.91
N ASP A 112 5.09 -10.09 -25.78
CA ASP A 112 5.74 -9.18 -24.82
C ASP A 112 5.54 -9.68 -23.38
N GLY A 113 4.31 -10.09 -23.06
CA GLY A 113 4.00 -10.71 -21.77
C GLY A 113 4.73 -12.04 -21.56
N CYS A 114 4.95 -12.83 -22.62
CA CYS A 114 5.76 -14.07 -22.55
C CYS A 114 7.21 -13.75 -22.18
N ILE A 115 7.83 -12.80 -22.90
CA ILE A 115 9.22 -12.39 -22.69
C ILE A 115 9.39 -11.81 -21.29
N GLY A 116 8.44 -10.98 -20.85
CA GLY A 116 8.38 -10.46 -19.48
C GLY A 116 8.28 -11.57 -18.43
N THR A 117 7.41 -12.56 -18.66
CA THR A 117 7.24 -13.72 -17.78
C THR A 117 8.53 -14.51 -17.62
N ILE A 118 9.28 -14.73 -18.70
CA ILE A 118 10.53 -15.49 -18.68
C ILE A 118 11.61 -14.77 -17.89
N ALA A 119 11.76 -13.46 -18.10
CA ALA A 119 12.69 -12.64 -17.32
C ALA A 119 12.33 -12.67 -15.83
N MET A 120 11.04 -12.54 -15.50
CA MET A 120 10.55 -12.55 -14.10
C MET A 120 10.68 -13.91 -13.42
N THR A 121 10.47 -15.01 -14.15
CA THR A 121 10.54 -16.36 -13.59
C THR A 121 11.95 -16.84 -13.39
N TYR A 122 12.92 -16.36 -14.17
CA TYR A 122 14.33 -16.60 -13.87
C TYR A 122 14.74 -15.93 -12.55
N ASP A 123 14.42 -14.64 -12.39
CA ASP A 123 14.59 -13.89 -11.13
C ASP A 123 13.96 -14.63 -9.94
N ALA A 124 12.73 -15.13 -10.10
CA ALA A 124 12.01 -15.83 -9.04
C ALA A 124 12.55 -17.25 -8.80
N SER A 125 13.00 -17.96 -9.84
CA SER A 125 13.65 -19.28 -9.71
C SER A 125 14.99 -19.19 -9.01
N ALA A 126 15.71 -18.08 -9.16
CA ALA A 126 16.93 -17.78 -8.40
C ALA A 126 16.66 -17.54 -6.91
N GLN A 127 15.43 -17.20 -6.54
CA GLN A 127 15.02 -16.95 -5.15
C GLN A 127 14.45 -18.18 -4.42
N ASN A 128 14.38 -19.37 -5.06
CA ASN A 128 13.72 -20.55 -4.51
C ASN A 128 12.41 -20.18 -3.79
N ILE A 129 11.37 -19.84 -4.56
CA ILE A 129 10.09 -19.35 -4.03
C ILE A 129 9.54 -20.20 -2.86
N ASP A 130 9.77 -21.52 -2.89
CA ASP A 130 9.35 -22.45 -1.84
C ASP A 130 10.13 -22.31 -0.51
N GLU A 131 11.31 -21.71 -0.52
CA GLU A 131 12.16 -21.41 0.64
C GLU A 131 11.94 -19.98 1.19
N VAL A 132 11.13 -19.16 0.51
CA VAL A 132 10.82 -17.81 0.99
C VAL A 132 10.03 -17.91 2.30
N ASP A 133 10.68 -17.51 3.39
CA ASP A 133 10.03 -17.46 4.69
C ASP A 133 8.97 -16.36 4.71
N THR A 134 7.70 -16.77 4.76
CA THR A 134 6.56 -15.86 4.89
C THR A 134 6.08 -15.73 6.33
N THR A 135 6.75 -16.36 7.31
CA THR A 135 6.34 -16.33 8.72
C THR A 135 6.49 -14.92 9.27
N ALA A 136 7.61 -14.27 8.99
CA ALA A 136 7.82 -12.85 9.32
C ALA A 136 6.77 -11.94 8.65
N ALA A 137 6.28 -12.29 7.46
CA ALA A 137 5.26 -11.50 6.77
C ALA A 137 3.89 -11.54 7.47
N ALA A 138 3.60 -12.58 8.26
CA ALA A 138 2.39 -12.67 9.06
C ALA A 138 2.40 -11.76 10.30
N GLU A 139 3.57 -11.25 10.69
CA GLU A 139 3.70 -10.43 11.90
C GLU A 139 3.29 -8.96 11.67
N SER A 140 3.46 -8.44 10.45
CA SER A 140 3.13 -7.03 10.15
C SER A 140 2.98 -6.73 8.66
N PHE A 141 2.21 -5.69 8.34
CA PHE A 141 2.13 -5.15 6.97
C PHE A 141 3.48 -4.66 6.44
N THR A 142 4.39 -4.19 7.30
CA THR A 142 5.73 -3.75 6.87
C THR A 142 6.57 -4.94 6.41
N ALA A 143 6.51 -6.07 7.12
CA ALA A 143 7.18 -7.30 6.70
C ALA A 143 6.53 -7.86 5.43
N LEU A 144 5.20 -7.84 5.34
CA LEU A 144 4.48 -8.21 4.11
C LEU A 144 4.90 -7.35 2.91
N ALA A 145 5.04 -6.03 3.09
CA ALA A 145 5.45 -5.10 2.04
C ALA A 145 6.80 -5.47 1.39
N ALA A 146 7.70 -6.14 2.12
CA ALA A 146 8.97 -6.61 1.58
C ALA A 146 8.81 -7.73 0.54
N LEU A 147 7.74 -8.54 0.65
CA LEU A 147 7.43 -9.64 -0.27
C LEU A 147 6.55 -9.21 -1.45
N MET A 148 5.93 -8.03 -1.36
CA MET A 148 5.01 -7.52 -2.39
C MET A 148 5.61 -7.37 -3.79
N PRO A 149 6.89 -6.98 -3.98
CA PRO A 149 7.49 -6.96 -5.31
C PRO A 149 7.57 -8.34 -5.96
N LEU A 150 7.91 -9.38 -5.18
CA LEU A 150 7.92 -10.76 -5.66
C LEU A 150 6.49 -11.24 -5.96
N PHE A 151 5.54 -10.97 -5.05
CA PHE A 151 4.14 -11.29 -5.25
C PHE A 151 3.57 -10.67 -6.54
N ALA A 152 3.82 -9.38 -6.78
CA ALA A 152 3.36 -8.67 -7.97
C ALA A 152 3.97 -9.25 -9.26
N LYS A 153 5.26 -9.61 -9.23
CA LYS A 153 5.92 -10.33 -10.33
C LYS A 153 5.22 -11.66 -10.60
N LEU A 154 5.03 -12.49 -9.57
CA LEU A 154 4.45 -13.83 -9.70
C LEU A 154 2.98 -13.79 -10.17
N CYS A 155 2.19 -12.82 -9.72
CA CYS A 155 0.82 -12.63 -10.23
C CYS A 155 0.77 -12.25 -11.73
N SER A 156 1.85 -11.65 -12.24
CA SER A 156 1.95 -11.21 -13.64
C SER A 156 2.51 -12.28 -14.58
N VAL A 157 2.91 -13.44 -14.05
CA VAL A 157 3.47 -14.55 -14.83
C VAL A 157 2.37 -15.20 -15.68
N GLN A 158 2.63 -15.32 -16.98
CA GLN A 158 1.84 -16.19 -17.85
C GLN A 158 2.20 -17.66 -17.59
N GLN A 159 1.35 -18.34 -16.81
CA GLN A 159 1.56 -19.73 -16.37
C GLN A 159 1.83 -20.72 -17.52
N GLU A 160 1.33 -20.45 -18.73
CA GLU A 160 1.53 -21.30 -19.91
C GLU A 160 3.00 -21.45 -20.35
N PHE A 161 3.90 -20.63 -19.80
CA PHE A 161 5.34 -20.63 -20.10
C PHE A 161 6.18 -21.27 -19.00
N LEU A 162 5.55 -21.67 -17.90
CA LEU A 162 6.21 -22.30 -16.78
C LEU A 162 6.03 -23.83 -16.83
N PRO A 163 7.04 -24.59 -16.36
CA PRO A 163 6.83 -25.98 -16.00
C PRO A 163 5.69 -26.12 -14.96
N PRO A 164 4.86 -27.18 -15.02
CA PRO A 164 3.72 -27.36 -14.10
C PRO A 164 4.10 -27.25 -12.61
N GLU A 165 5.28 -27.74 -12.24
CA GLU A 165 5.81 -27.65 -10.87
C GLU A 165 6.01 -26.19 -10.44
N LYS A 166 6.54 -25.34 -11.33
CA LYS A 166 6.76 -23.91 -11.04
C LYS A 166 5.45 -23.14 -10.99
N VAL A 167 4.46 -23.49 -11.83
CA VAL A 167 3.10 -22.94 -11.72
C VAL A 167 2.54 -23.23 -10.32
N THR A 168 2.67 -24.48 -9.86
CA THR A 168 2.21 -24.90 -8.53
C THR A 168 2.89 -24.13 -7.40
N SER A 169 4.22 -23.92 -7.46
CA SER A 169 4.95 -23.12 -6.46
C SER A 169 4.51 -21.65 -6.47
N CYS A 170 4.31 -21.06 -7.65
CA CYS A 170 3.82 -19.68 -7.78
C CYS A 170 2.43 -19.53 -7.16
N ASP A 171 1.50 -20.43 -7.49
CA ASP A 171 0.12 -20.40 -7.00
C ASP A 171 0.07 -20.58 -5.48
N ARG A 172 0.91 -21.47 -4.93
CA ARG A 172 1.04 -21.68 -3.49
C ARG A 172 1.52 -20.41 -2.79
N PHE A 173 2.56 -19.75 -3.33
CA PHE A 173 3.08 -18.51 -2.78
C PHE A 173 2.03 -17.40 -2.82
N VAL A 174 1.38 -17.19 -3.97
CA VAL A 174 0.32 -16.18 -4.14
C VAL A 174 -0.83 -16.44 -3.16
N THR A 175 -1.25 -17.69 -3.00
CA THR A 175 -2.30 -18.07 -2.04
C THR A 175 -1.87 -17.76 -0.60
N LYS A 176 -0.62 -18.08 -0.23
CA LYS A 176 -0.09 -17.84 1.12
C LYS A 176 -0.02 -16.35 1.44
N ILE A 177 0.49 -15.53 0.53
CA ILE A 177 0.56 -14.07 0.71
C ILE A 177 -0.84 -13.45 0.77
N THR A 178 -1.77 -13.95 -0.04
CA THR A 178 -3.18 -13.49 0.01
C THR A 178 -3.82 -13.82 1.35
N ALA A 179 -3.58 -15.01 1.90
CA ALA A 179 -4.07 -15.39 3.23
C ALA A 179 -3.45 -14.54 4.35
N VAL A 180 -2.14 -14.29 4.30
CA VAL A 180 -1.44 -13.40 5.26
C VAL A 180 -2.03 -11.99 5.23
N MET A 181 -2.26 -11.43 4.04
CA MET A 181 -2.90 -10.12 3.90
C MET A 181 -4.30 -10.09 4.54
N ALA A 182 -5.10 -11.13 4.32
CA ALA A 182 -6.44 -11.23 4.89
C ALA A 182 -6.41 -11.32 6.43
N GLU A 183 -5.49 -12.08 7.00
CA GLU A 183 -5.30 -12.19 8.46
C GLU A 183 -4.89 -10.86 9.08
N LEU A 184 -3.89 -10.18 8.52
CA LEU A 184 -3.45 -8.86 8.97
C LEU A 184 -4.58 -7.83 8.89
N LEU A 185 -5.41 -7.87 7.84
CA LEU A 185 -6.58 -7.00 7.72
C LEU A 185 -7.66 -7.32 8.75
N GLY A 186 -7.85 -8.60 9.10
CA GLY A 186 -8.72 -9.01 10.20
C GLY A 186 -8.27 -8.40 11.53
N GLY A 187 -6.98 -8.51 11.84
CA GLY A 187 -6.38 -7.87 13.02
C GLY A 187 -6.54 -6.35 13.01
N PHE A 188 -6.24 -5.70 11.88
CA PHE A 188 -6.36 -4.26 11.73
C PHE A 188 -7.81 -3.76 11.95
N ASN A 189 -8.79 -4.45 11.35
CA ASN A 189 -10.20 -4.12 11.52
C ASN A 189 -10.66 -4.29 12.98
N ASN A 190 -10.21 -5.34 13.66
CA ASN A 190 -10.54 -5.57 15.07
C ASN A 190 -10.00 -4.45 15.96
N SER A 191 -8.73 -4.06 15.78
CA SER A 191 -8.11 -2.98 16.54
C SER A 191 -8.77 -1.62 16.26
N ILE A 192 -9.16 -1.34 15.01
CA ILE A 192 -9.99 -0.15 14.68
C ILE A 192 -11.33 -0.21 15.42
N GLY A 193 -11.99 -1.37 15.44
CA GLY A 193 -13.25 -1.58 16.15
C GLY A 193 -13.15 -1.30 17.65
N GLN A 194 -12.09 -1.79 18.30
CA GLN A 194 -11.81 -1.52 19.71
C GLN A 194 -11.59 -0.02 19.95
N LEU A 195 -10.77 0.64 19.12
CA LEU A 195 -10.52 2.07 19.26
C LEU A 195 -11.80 2.90 19.03
N LYS A 196 -12.68 2.50 18.09
CA LYS A 196 -13.98 3.16 17.87
C LYS A 196 -14.89 3.06 19.10
N GLN A 197 -14.95 1.90 19.75
CA GLN A 197 -15.76 1.70 20.95
C GLN A 197 -15.29 2.60 22.10
N LEU A 198 -13.98 2.63 22.35
CA LEU A 198 -13.40 3.51 23.37
C LEU A 198 -13.60 4.99 23.02
N ALA A 199 -13.36 5.36 21.75
CA ALA A 199 -13.58 6.73 21.29
C ALA A 199 -15.03 7.19 21.51
N GLU A 200 -16.03 6.34 21.25
CA GLU A 200 -17.44 6.66 21.48
C GLU A 200 -17.74 6.88 22.98
N LYS A 201 -17.18 6.03 23.86
CA LYS A 201 -17.33 6.16 25.32
C LYS A 201 -16.90 7.54 25.83
N TYR A 202 -15.79 8.07 25.31
CA TYR A 202 -15.21 9.34 25.77
C TYR A 202 -15.58 10.57 24.92
N ARG A 203 -16.19 10.37 23.75
CA ARG A 203 -16.64 11.47 22.86
C ARG A 203 -17.48 12.56 23.55
N PRO A 204 -18.38 12.26 24.52
CA PRO A 204 -19.22 13.28 25.17
C PRO A 204 -18.44 14.41 25.85
N VAL A 205 -17.17 14.18 26.26
CA VAL A 205 -16.34 15.21 26.91
C VAL A 205 -16.20 16.47 26.07
N ARG A 206 -16.15 16.34 24.73
CA ARG A 206 -16.01 17.49 23.82
C ARG A 206 -17.29 18.30 23.75
N GLY A 207 -18.45 17.64 23.70
CA GLY A 207 -19.75 18.31 23.71
C GLY A 207 -20.02 19.04 25.02
N ALA A 208 -19.65 18.41 26.14
CA ALA A 208 -19.70 19.03 27.46
C ALA A 208 -18.74 20.23 27.57
N ALA A 209 -17.50 20.10 27.08
CA ALA A 209 -16.52 21.18 27.09
C ALA A 209 -16.97 22.38 26.25
N ALA A 210 -17.56 22.15 25.07
CA ALA A 210 -18.07 23.20 24.19
C ALA A 210 -19.13 24.07 24.89
N LYS A 211 -20.01 23.46 25.70
CA LYS A 211 -21.05 24.15 26.46
C LYS A 211 -20.62 24.59 27.86
N TRP A 212 -19.45 24.14 28.30
CA TRP A 212 -18.97 24.26 29.67
C TRP A 212 -19.89 23.58 30.71
N GLU A 213 -20.52 22.48 30.31
CA GLU A 213 -21.40 21.65 31.14
C GLU A 213 -20.63 20.40 31.58
N MET A 214 -19.59 20.58 32.39
CA MET A 214 -18.60 19.52 32.67
C MET A 214 -19.04 18.52 33.73
N GLU A 215 -20.07 18.83 34.52
CA GLU A 215 -20.51 17.98 35.63
C GLU A 215 -20.92 16.55 35.21
N PRO A 216 -21.67 16.33 34.11
CA PRO A 216 -22.07 14.98 33.68
C PRO A 216 -20.91 14.10 33.18
N VAL A 217 -19.78 14.71 32.80
CA VAL A 217 -18.60 14.01 32.26
C VAL A 217 -17.42 14.04 33.24
N LYS A 218 -17.62 14.57 34.45
CA LYS A 218 -16.55 14.79 35.43
C LYS A 218 -15.82 13.51 35.83
N TRP A 219 -16.56 12.40 35.87
CA TRP A 219 -16.01 11.06 36.11
C TRP A 219 -14.89 10.68 35.13
N MET A 220 -14.87 11.24 33.90
CA MET A 220 -13.84 10.98 32.89
C MET A 220 -12.48 11.64 33.20
N PHE A 221 -12.38 12.47 34.23
CA PHE A 221 -11.14 13.21 34.54
C PHE A 221 -10.96 13.50 36.03
N THR A 222 -11.56 12.72 36.93
CA THR A 222 -11.34 12.85 38.38
C THR A 222 -10.50 11.72 38.99
N GLY A 223 -9.81 10.95 38.15
CA GLY A 223 -8.88 9.89 38.55
C GLY A 223 -9.59 8.57 38.89
N ASP A 224 -10.49 8.13 38.01
CA ASP A 224 -11.02 6.77 37.98
C ASP A 224 -10.00 5.86 37.28
N SER A 225 -9.62 4.75 37.92
CA SER A 225 -8.62 3.81 37.38
C SER A 225 -9.04 3.22 36.04
N ASP A 226 -10.33 3.04 35.81
CA ASP A 226 -10.84 2.47 34.57
C ASP A 226 -10.68 3.46 33.41
N VAL A 227 -10.79 4.76 33.69
CA VAL A 227 -10.59 5.82 32.70
C VAL A 227 -9.13 5.97 32.33
N ASP A 228 -8.23 5.87 33.32
CA ASP A 228 -6.79 5.89 33.09
C ASP A 228 -6.36 4.67 32.24
N ALA A 229 -6.88 3.48 32.55
CA ALA A 229 -6.63 2.26 31.79
C ALA A 229 -7.15 2.36 30.35
N ASP A 230 -8.39 2.79 30.15
CA ASP A 230 -8.96 2.97 28.82
C ASP A 230 -8.19 4.01 28.00
N THR A 231 -7.82 5.13 28.62
CA THR A 231 -7.06 6.19 27.95
C THR A 231 -5.69 5.66 27.52
N GLN A 232 -5.03 4.85 28.35
CA GLN A 232 -3.78 4.19 28.00
C GLN A 232 -3.97 3.27 26.78
N ILE A 233 -5.01 2.42 26.79
CA ILE A 233 -5.35 1.54 25.67
C ILE A 233 -5.62 2.36 24.40
N MET A 234 -6.37 3.46 24.48
CA MET A 234 -6.64 4.33 23.32
C MET A 234 -5.35 4.89 22.70
N LEU A 235 -4.38 5.27 23.54
CA LEU A 235 -3.09 5.82 23.07
C LEU A 235 -2.19 4.76 22.44
N GLU A 236 -2.15 3.57 23.03
CA GLU A 236 -1.41 2.42 22.52
C GLU A 236 -2.00 1.95 21.19
N LEU A 237 -3.32 1.66 21.15
CA LEU A 237 -4.02 1.28 19.93
C LEU A 237 -3.88 2.34 18.84
N ARG A 238 -4.02 3.63 19.17
CA ARG A 238 -3.83 4.70 18.17
C ARG A 238 -2.43 4.66 17.56
N SER A 239 -1.40 4.43 18.37
CA SER A 239 -0.01 4.40 17.91
C SER A 239 0.26 3.17 17.04
N GLU A 240 -0.21 2.00 17.48
CA GLU A 240 -0.12 0.74 16.73
C GLU A 240 -0.84 0.84 15.38
N LEU A 241 -2.09 1.32 15.38
CA LEU A 241 -2.90 1.48 14.18
C LEU A 241 -2.30 2.48 13.19
N ILE A 242 -1.57 3.51 13.65
CA ILE A 242 -0.82 4.42 12.76
C ILE A 242 0.29 3.66 12.03
N GLU A 243 1.04 2.79 12.73
CA GLU A 243 2.09 1.99 12.10
C GLU A 243 1.52 0.92 11.17
N MET A 244 0.42 0.26 11.55
CA MET A 244 -0.31 -0.66 10.67
C MET A 244 -0.80 0.06 9.41
N CYS A 245 -1.36 1.27 9.55
CA CYS A 245 -1.83 2.08 8.42
C CYS A 245 -0.69 2.42 7.45
N LYS A 246 0.48 2.85 7.95
CA LYS A 246 1.66 3.13 7.11
C LYS A 246 2.15 1.87 6.38
N GLY A 247 2.15 0.72 7.07
CA GLY A 247 2.52 -0.57 6.48
C GLY A 247 1.54 -0.98 5.37
N ALA A 248 0.24 -0.89 5.64
CA ALA A 248 -0.81 -1.21 4.68
C ALA A 248 -0.75 -0.30 3.44
N GLU A 249 -0.49 1.00 3.60
CA GLU A 249 -0.30 1.94 2.49
C GLU A 249 0.87 1.54 1.58
N LYS A 250 1.97 1.00 2.13
CA LYS A 250 3.08 0.47 1.32
C LYS A 250 2.65 -0.76 0.51
N VAL A 251 1.89 -1.66 1.13
CA VAL A 251 1.34 -2.84 0.43
C VAL A 251 0.40 -2.41 -0.70
N ILE A 252 -0.51 -1.46 -0.45
CA ILE A 252 -1.45 -0.91 -1.43
C ILE A 252 -0.71 -0.24 -2.60
N ALA A 253 0.34 0.55 -2.32
CA ALA A 253 1.10 1.25 -3.35
C ALA A 253 1.74 0.28 -4.36
N ILE A 254 2.23 -0.87 -3.87
CA ILE A 254 2.76 -1.94 -4.74
C ILE A 254 1.60 -2.71 -5.41
N GLY A 255 0.52 -2.91 -4.65
CA GLY A 255 -0.68 -3.63 -5.08
C GLY A 255 -1.42 -3.01 -6.28
N THR A 256 -1.49 -1.68 -6.31
CA THR A 256 -2.24 -0.91 -7.32
C THR A 256 -1.49 -0.71 -8.63
N GLY A 257 -0.17 -0.88 -8.63
CA GLY A 257 0.67 -0.70 -9.82
C GLY A 257 0.80 -1.94 -10.72
N ALA A 258 0.36 -3.12 -10.27
CA ALA A 258 0.55 -4.38 -10.97
C ALA A 258 -0.76 -4.98 -11.51
N ARG A 259 -0.67 -5.85 -12.53
CA ARG A 259 -1.78 -6.72 -12.96
C ARG A 259 -1.97 -7.80 -11.89
N ILE A 260 -2.57 -7.43 -10.78
CA ILE A 260 -2.78 -8.35 -9.66
C ILE A 260 -4.11 -9.08 -9.83
N ALA A 261 -4.14 -10.35 -9.40
CA ALA A 261 -5.35 -11.15 -9.34
C ALA A 261 -6.45 -10.44 -8.52
N GLU A 262 -7.70 -10.53 -9.00
CA GLU A 262 -8.90 -9.92 -8.39
C GLU A 262 -9.04 -10.17 -6.87
N PRO A 263 -8.76 -11.37 -6.32
CA PRO A 263 -8.88 -11.60 -4.87
C PRO A 263 -7.99 -10.69 -4.03
N PHE A 264 -6.77 -10.39 -4.49
CA PHE A 264 -5.85 -9.53 -3.75
C PHE A 264 -6.20 -8.05 -3.92
N LYS A 265 -6.72 -7.67 -5.09
CA LYS A 265 -7.23 -6.32 -5.33
C LYS A 265 -8.36 -5.97 -4.36
N ALA A 266 -9.29 -6.90 -4.12
CA ALA A 266 -10.34 -6.72 -3.12
C ALA A 266 -9.77 -6.50 -1.70
N LEU A 267 -8.66 -7.16 -1.34
CA LEU A 267 -7.96 -6.93 -0.07
C LEU A 267 -7.28 -5.55 -0.04
N CYS A 268 -6.71 -5.06 -1.15
CA CYS A 268 -6.19 -3.69 -1.24
C CYS A 268 -7.30 -2.64 -1.06
N ASP A 269 -8.48 -2.87 -1.64
CA ASP A 269 -9.63 -1.97 -1.49
C ASP A 269 -10.11 -1.95 -0.03
N GLN A 270 -10.18 -3.13 0.62
CA GLN A 270 -10.48 -3.24 2.05
C GLN A 270 -9.43 -2.50 2.90
N ALA A 271 -8.15 -2.70 2.63
CA ALA A 271 -7.06 -2.02 3.32
C ALA A 271 -7.17 -0.50 3.18
N THR A 272 -7.51 -0.01 1.98
CA THR A 272 -7.71 1.42 1.70
C THR A 272 -8.86 1.99 2.53
N ALA A 273 -9.97 1.26 2.63
CA ALA A 273 -11.11 1.66 3.47
C ALA A 273 -10.72 1.73 4.95
N LEU A 274 -10.00 0.73 5.48
CA LEU A 274 -9.54 0.72 6.87
C LEU A 274 -8.53 1.83 7.17
N CYS A 275 -7.60 2.12 6.26
CA CYS A 275 -6.67 3.24 6.38
C CYS A 275 -7.42 4.59 6.46
N LYS A 276 -8.50 4.75 5.68
CA LYS A 276 -9.35 5.94 5.75
C LYS A 276 -10.05 6.04 7.11
N ASP A 277 -10.71 4.96 7.55
CA ASP A 277 -11.38 4.90 8.86
C ASP A 277 -10.43 5.26 10.01
N MET A 278 -9.19 4.74 9.97
CA MET A 278 -8.19 5.04 10.98
C MET A 278 -7.74 6.51 10.94
N LYS A 279 -7.59 7.12 9.76
CA LYS A 279 -7.24 8.55 9.64
C LYS A 279 -8.31 9.44 10.24
N ASP A 280 -9.59 9.12 10.00
CA ASP A 280 -10.72 9.87 10.56
C ASP A 280 -10.77 9.71 12.10
N LEU A 281 -10.57 8.48 12.59
CA LEU A 281 -10.56 8.17 14.02
C LEU A 281 -9.36 8.77 14.77
N ARG A 282 -8.19 8.86 14.11
CA ARG A 282 -6.94 9.36 14.70
C ARG A 282 -7.10 10.74 15.32
N GLN A 283 -7.77 11.65 14.62
CA GLN A 283 -8.01 13.01 15.09
C GLN A 283 -9.12 13.04 16.14
N ASP A 284 -10.19 12.25 15.94
CA ASP A 284 -11.31 12.15 16.87
C ASP A 284 -10.85 11.76 18.28
N VAL A 285 -10.06 10.70 18.36
CA VAL A 285 -9.44 10.18 19.60
C VAL A 285 -8.50 11.21 20.22
N ALA A 286 -7.63 11.81 19.41
CA ALA A 286 -6.65 12.79 19.89
C ALA A 286 -7.34 13.99 20.55
N LEU A 287 -8.41 14.49 19.94
CA LEU A 287 -9.20 15.61 20.47
C LEU A 287 -9.95 15.25 21.75
N SER A 288 -10.55 14.07 21.83
CA SER A 288 -11.24 13.63 23.05
C SER A 288 -10.27 13.49 24.22
N VAL A 289 -9.14 12.80 24.03
CA VAL A 289 -8.09 12.66 25.06
C VAL A 289 -7.49 14.01 25.42
N GLY A 290 -7.18 14.86 24.43
CA GLY A 290 -6.65 16.21 24.67
C GLY A 290 -7.63 17.08 25.48
N THR A 291 -8.93 16.97 25.22
CA THR A 291 -9.97 17.68 25.97
C THR A 291 -10.09 17.14 27.40
N MET A 292 -10.06 15.81 27.59
CA MET A 292 -10.05 15.19 28.92
C MET A 292 -8.84 15.67 29.74
N MET A 293 -7.64 15.64 29.15
CA MET A 293 -6.43 16.11 29.83
C MET A 293 -6.49 17.60 30.18
N ALA A 294 -7.01 18.44 29.30
CA ALA A 294 -7.17 19.87 29.59
C ALA A 294 -8.21 20.13 30.70
N ALA A 295 -9.32 19.38 30.69
CA ALA A 295 -10.36 19.45 31.70
C ALA A 295 -9.86 18.93 33.06
N ASP A 296 -9.14 17.81 33.09
CA ASP A 296 -8.51 17.25 34.28
C ASP A 296 -7.67 18.32 34.99
N VAL A 297 -6.73 18.94 34.26
CA VAL A 297 -5.81 19.90 34.86
C VAL A 297 -6.51 21.13 35.43
N LEU A 298 -7.64 21.56 34.84
CA LEU A 298 -8.39 22.72 35.29
C LEU A 298 -9.40 22.41 36.41
N LEU A 299 -10.02 21.23 36.38
CA LEU A 299 -11.22 20.93 37.18
C LEU A 299 -10.95 19.89 38.27
N ASN A 300 -9.84 19.16 38.20
CA ASN A 300 -9.47 18.19 39.22
C ASN A 300 -8.67 18.87 40.34
N PRO A 301 -9.23 18.94 41.56
CA PRO A 301 -8.58 19.64 42.69
C PRO A 301 -7.31 18.94 43.18
N LYS A 302 -7.00 17.73 42.69
CA LYS A 302 -5.77 16.99 43.04
C LYS A 302 -4.50 17.67 42.50
N HIS A 303 -4.62 18.55 41.49
CA HIS A 303 -3.47 19.26 40.93
C HIS A 303 -3.05 20.43 41.81
N THR A 304 -2.01 20.22 42.63
CA THR A 304 -1.47 21.20 43.57
C THR A 304 -0.64 22.31 42.90
N ASN A 305 -0.18 22.11 41.66
CA ASN A 305 0.51 23.12 40.84
C ASN A 305 -0.04 23.15 39.41
N PRO A 306 -1.22 23.75 39.18
CA PRO A 306 -1.90 23.75 37.88
C PRO A 306 -1.04 24.33 36.77
N LYS A 307 -0.25 25.39 37.03
CA LYS A 307 0.59 26.05 36.00
C LYS A 307 1.64 25.10 35.42
N ALA A 308 2.39 24.39 36.27
CA ALA A 308 3.39 23.43 35.80
C ALA A 308 2.74 22.23 35.11
N THR A 309 1.59 21.75 35.62
CA THR A 309 0.85 20.64 35.02
C THR A 309 0.28 21.01 33.66
N ILE A 310 -0.27 22.22 33.48
CA ILE A 310 -0.78 22.72 32.19
C ILE A 310 0.33 22.71 31.13
N GLU A 311 1.51 23.25 31.42
CA GLU A 311 2.60 23.30 30.45
C GLU A 311 3.03 21.88 30.02
N LYS A 312 3.15 20.97 30.99
CA LYS A 312 3.56 19.58 30.77
C LYS A 312 2.51 18.81 29.95
N SER A 313 1.23 18.94 30.30
CA SER A 313 0.11 18.30 29.62
C SER A 313 -0.09 18.86 28.21
N MET A 314 -0.03 20.18 28.03
CA MET A 314 -0.15 20.78 26.71
C MET A 314 1.02 20.42 25.78
N ARG A 315 2.23 20.28 26.33
CA ARG A 315 3.38 19.78 25.57
C ARG A 315 3.13 18.36 25.09
N PHE A 316 2.64 17.47 25.95
CA PHE A 316 2.29 16.09 25.59
C PHE A 316 1.17 16.03 24.53
N VAL A 317 0.08 16.76 24.74
CA VAL A 317 -1.06 16.84 23.81
C VAL A 317 -0.60 17.32 22.43
N THR A 318 0.28 18.32 22.38
CA THR A 318 0.84 18.81 21.12
C THR A 318 1.82 17.82 20.49
N SER A 319 2.80 17.30 21.23
CA SER A 319 3.87 16.47 20.66
C SER A 319 3.42 15.06 20.30
N THR A 320 2.54 14.46 21.11
CA THR A 320 2.16 13.04 21.01
C THR A 320 0.84 12.88 20.25
N LEU A 321 -0.14 13.75 20.54
CA LEU A 321 -1.46 13.67 19.91
C LEU A 321 -1.54 14.50 18.64
N GLY A 322 -0.69 15.54 18.50
CA GLY A 322 -0.75 16.49 17.39
C GLY A 322 -1.86 17.52 17.56
N VAL A 323 -2.41 17.67 18.77
CA VAL A 323 -3.52 18.59 19.07
C VAL A 323 -2.95 19.92 19.49
N THR A 324 -3.31 20.97 18.77
CA THR A 324 -2.82 22.34 18.99
C THR A 324 -3.74 23.12 19.93
N HIS A 325 -3.29 24.30 20.37
CA HIS A 325 -4.15 25.23 21.11
C HIS A 325 -5.39 25.66 20.30
N ALA A 326 -5.23 25.87 18.99
CA ALA A 326 -6.32 26.23 18.10
C ALA A 326 -7.36 25.09 17.98
N ASP A 327 -6.91 23.84 17.97
CA ASP A 327 -7.82 22.69 17.95
C ASP A 327 -8.67 22.61 19.22
N LEU A 328 -8.07 22.84 20.40
CA LEU A 328 -8.82 22.91 21.66
C LEU A 328 -9.73 24.13 21.74
N GLU A 329 -9.30 25.28 21.20
CA GLU A 329 -10.12 26.49 21.12
C GLU A 329 -11.35 26.30 20.23
N ASN A 330 -11.20 25.58 19.12
CA ASN A 330 -12.32 25.20 18.25
C ASN A 330 -13.32 24.28 18.96
N ILE A 331 -12.89 23.46 19.92
CA ILE A 331 -13.78 22.64 20.75
C ILE A 331 -14.45 23.51 21.82
N SER A 332 -13.67 24.29 22.55
CA SER A 332 -14.17 25.13 23.64
C SER A 332 -13.28 26.36 23.81
N PRO A 333 -13.71 27.54 23.33
CA PRO A 333 -12.99 28.79 23.57
C PRO A 333 -12.85 29.08 25.07
N LYS A 334 -13.84 28.65 25.86
CA LYS A 334 -13.83 28.80 27.31
C LYS A 334 -12.74 27.94 27.96
N LEU A 335 -12.57 26.70 27.55
CA LEU A 335 -11.48 25.83 28.01
C LEU A 335 -10.11 26.49 27.77
N THR A 336 -9.89 26.98 26.54
CA THR A 336 -8.62 27.63 26.20
C THR A 336 -8.43 28.96 26.95
N SER A 337 -9.49 29.74 27.17
CA SER A 337 -9.42 30.95 27.99
C SER A 337 -9.02 30.66 29.45
N GLN A 338 -9.54 29.57 30.03
CA GLN A 338 -9.21 29.13 31.39
C GLN A 338 -7.76 28.62 31.46
N LEU A 339 -7.30 27.85 30.47
CA LEU A 339 -5.88 27.46 30.38
C LEU A 339 -4.94 28.68 30.25
N ALA A 340 -5.36 29.72 29.52
CA ALA A 340 -4.57 30.93 29.32
C ALA A 340 -4.40 31.76 30.61
N GLN A 341 -5.37 31.73 31.52
CA GLN A 341 -5.28 32.42 32.82
C GLN A 341 -4.08 31.94 33.67
N PHE A 342 -3.56 30.74 33.40
CA PHE A 342 -2.37 30.21 34.07
C PHE A 342 -1.06 30.47 33.33
N LYS A 343 -1.11 31.00 32.10
CA LYS A 343 0.09 31.24 31.26
C LYS A 343 0.84 32.53 31.61
N ASP A 344 0.19 33.53 32.20
CA ASP A 344 0.82 34.84 32.46
C ASP A 344 0.95 35.17 33.96
N GLU A 345 2.16 34.91 34.46
CA GLU A 345 2.89 35.90 35.27
C GLU A 345 4.35 35.82 34.77
N PRO A 346 4.95 36.94 34.30
CA PRO A 346 6.32 36.93 33.82
C PRO A 346 7.25 36.76 35.02
N SER A 347 7.81 35.57 35.19
CA SER A 347 8.92 35.40 36.12
C SER A 347 10.16 36.03 35.51
N ASP A 348 10.42 37.29 35.86
CA ASP A 348 11.73 37.89 35.73
C ASP A 348 12.74 37.05 36.51
N LYS A 349 13.49 36.18 35.81
CA LYS A 349 14.78 35.64 36.26
C LYS A 349 15.57 35.02 35.10
N LYS A 350 16.51 35.84 34.61
CA LYS A 350 17.80 35.54 33.97
C LYS A 350 18.03 34.10 33.50
N ARG A 351 18.04 33.95 32.18
CA ARG A 351 18.51 32.78 31.42
C ARG A 351 20.04 32.62 31.55
N ALA A 352 20.50 31.49 32.07
CA ALA A 352 21.88 31.01 31.87
C ALA A 352 21.93 30.01 30.69
N LYS A 353 23.08 30.00 30.00
CA LYS A 353 23.37 29.33 28.71
C LYS A 353 23.44 27.77 28.80
N PRO A 354 23.43 27.07 27.65
CA PRO A 354 23.03 25.65 27.54
C PRO A 354 24.19 24.67 27.72
N ALA A 355 23.86 23.44 28.14
CA ALA A 355 24.74 22.28 28.07
C ALA A 355 24.33 21.34 26.93
N GLU A 356 25.34 20.70 26.34
CA GLU A 356 25.36 19.85 25.13
C GLU A 356 24.48 18.58 25.16
N PRO A 357 24.15 18.01 23.98
CA PRO A 357 23.26 16.85 23.87
C PRO A 357 23.99 15.53 24.12
N LYS A 358 23.37 14.63 24.91
CA LYS A 358 23.74 13.20 24.96
C LYS A 358 22.70 12.34 24.20
N PRO A 359 23.14 11.23 23.58
CA PRO A 359 22.34 10.49 22.61
C PRO A 359 21.43 9.43 23.25
N GLY A 360 20.31 9.18 22.58
CA GLY A 360 19.61 7.89 22.47
C GLY A 360 19.18 7.19 23.76
N LYS A 361 17.90 7.32 24.14
CA LYS A 361 17.20 6.32 24.97
C LYS A 361 15.80 6.01 24.44
N SER A 362 15.55 4.71 24.43
CA SER A 362 14.39 3.95 23.97
C SER A 362 13.05 4.35 24.62
N SER A 363 11.96 4.01 23.91
CA SER A 363 10.55 4.39 24.04
C SER A 363 9.79 3.88 25.29
N SER A 364 10.42 3.69 26.45
CA SER A 364 9.74 3.15 27.64
C SER A 364 9.25 4.21 28.66
N HIS A 365 9.20 5.49 28.28
CA HIS A 365 8.85 6.60 29.21
C HIS A 365 7.39 7.09 29.19
N LEU A 366 6.48 6.40 28.49
CA LEU A 366 5.08 6.83 28.31
C LEU A 366 4.20 6.82 29.59
N VAL A 367 4.66 6.24 30.72
CA VAL A 367 3.80 5.74 31.81
C VAL A 367 3.61 6.67 33.03
N ARG A 368 4.10 7.91 33.07
CA ARG A 368 4.10 8.71 34.34
C ARG A 368 3.26 9.98 34.37
N PHE A 369 2.30 10.15 33.47
CA PHE A 369 1.77 11.49 33.20
C PHE A 369 0.42 11.86 33.78
N TRP A 370 -0.48 10.91 34.09
CA TRP A 370 -1.84 11.28 34.47
C TRP A 370 -2.02 11.62 35.95
N HIS A 371 -1.34 10.94 36.86
CA HIS A 371 -1.43 11.26 38.30
C HIS A 371 -0.07 11.09 38.95
N GLY A 372 0.58 12.21 39.28
CA GLY A 372 1.84 12.23 40.03
C GLY A 372 1.65 11.86 41.50
N HIS A 373 1.27 10.61 41.77
CA HIS A 373 1.59 9.82 42.96
C HIS A 373 1.27 8.34 42.65
N VAL A 374 2.21 7.66 41.98
CA VAL A 374 2.59 6.34 42.49
C VAL A 374 3.30 6.66 43.79
N SER A 375 2.57 6.73 44.90
CA SER A 375 3.19 6.87 46.21
C SER A 375 4.06 5.62 46.44
N ASP A 376 5.36 5.78 46.26
CA ASP A 376 6.40 5.15 47.06
C ASP A 376 6.26 3.65 47.34
N LEU A 377 6.14 2.81 46.31
CA LEU A 377 6.20 1.34 46.45
C LEU A 377 7.05 0.63 45.38
N TRP A 378 8.17 1.22 44.99
CA TRP A 378 9.34 0.42 44.61
C TRP A 378 10.57 0.96 45.34
N SER A 379 10.55 0.82 46.67
CA SER A 379 11.76 0.80 47.48
C SER A 379 12.67 -0.33 46.98
N VAL A 380 13.86 0.06 46.54
CA VAL A 380 15.17 -0.59 46.75
C VAL A 380 15.20 -2.13 46.76
N SER A 381 15.89 -2.66 45.73
CA SER A 381 16.64 -3.93 45.66
C SER A 381 16.70 -4.82 46.90
N GLU A 382 16.52 -6.13 46.70
CA GLU A 382 17.51 -7.11 47.15
C GLU A 382 17.48 -8.38 46.29
N SER A 383 18.68 -8.76 45.87
CA SER A 383 19.10 -10.00 45.22
C SER A 383 18.68 -11.26 45.97
N VAL A 384 18.50 -12.38 45.27
CA VAL A 384 19.28 -13.62 45.49
C VAL A 384 19.23 -14.45 44.21
N SER A 385 20.41 -14.82 43.73
CA SER A 385 20.67 -15.86 42.73
C SER A 385 20.35 -17.24 43.32
N ASP A 386 19.74 -18.11 42.52
CA ASP A 386 20.31 -19.42 42.13
C ASP A 386 19.58 -19.95 40.89
#